data_AF-A0A9X2CED5-F1
#
_entry.id   AF-A0A9X2CED5-F1
#
_cell.length_a   1.000
_cell.length_b   1.000
_cell.length_c   1.000
_cell.angle_alpha   90.00
_cell.angle_beta   90.00
_cell.angle_gamma   90.00
#
_symmetry.space_group_name_H-M   'P 1'
#
loop_
_entity.id
_entity.type
_entity.pdbx_description
1 polymer ?
#
loop_
_entity_poly.entity_id
_entity_poly.type
_entity_poly.pdbx_seq_one_letter_code
_entity_poly.pdbx_strand_id
1 'polypeptide(L)'
;MDFALPLWVLVTSIYFGSILPDLDHPGSTIGKRLLFISIPLGGLFGHRQITHSIWPFVITLWIMSGDMGSIPVMFACMIGYASHLIADFVSDGGVPLFWPSQKRVGIKLCSSGGVVEPLIAISMLVLAIIF
;
A
#
# COMPACT_ATOMS: atom_id res chain seq x y z
N MET A 1 -8.33 5.88 18.99
CA MET A 1 -7.31 5.12 19.73
C MET A 1 -6.19 6.09 19.96
N ASP A 2 -5.80 6.40 21.19
CA ASP A 2 -4.61 7.23 21.40
C ASP A 2 -3.39 6.39 20.99
N PHE A 3 -3.02 6.46 19.72
CA PHE A 3 -1.78 5.88 19.24
C PHE A 3 -0.65 6.65 19.94
N ALA A 4 -0.13 6.10 21.03
CA ALA A 4 1.03 6.64 21.75
C ALA A 4 2.35 6.50 20.94
N LEU A 5 2.25 6.56 19.61
CA LEU A 5 3.40 6.58 18.73
C LEU A 5 3.96 8.00 18.67
N PRO A 6 5.28 8.18 18.82
CA PRO A 6 5.92 9.43 18.45
C PRO A 6 5.57 9.77 16.99
N LEU A 7 5.33 11.05 16.69
CA LEU A 7 4.92 11.51 15.36
C LEU A 7 5.85 11.00 14.24
N TRP A 8 7.16 10.95 14.49
CA TRP A 8 8.13 10.45 13.53
C TRP A 8 7.96 8.94 13.25
N VAL A 9 7.57 8.13 14.24
CA VAL A 9 7.25 6.71 14.03
C VAL A 9 6.01 6.59 13.17
N LEU A 10 4.94 7.34 13.49
CA LEU A 10 3.71 7.33 12.71
C LEU A 10 3.96 7.69 11.24
N VAL A 11 4.65 8.81 10.98
CA VAL A 11 4.94 9.29 9.62
C VAL A 11 5.81 8.30 8.84
N THR A 12 6.86 7.76 9.48
CA THR A 12 7.74 6.78 8.84
C THR A 12 7.01 5.48 8.54
N SER A 13 6.17 4.97 9.45
CA SER A 13 5.34 3.78 9.22
C SER A 13 4.35 3.96 8.07
N ILE A 14 3.67 5.11 7.99
CA ILE A 14 2.79 5.45 6.86
C ILE A 14 3.58 5.48 5.55
N TYR A 15 4.74 6.14 5.55
CA TYR A 15 5.61 6.21 4.38
C TYR A 15 6.01 4.81 3.91
N PHE A 16 6.53 3.96 4.81
CA PHE A 16 6.88 2.58 4.49
C PHE A 16 5.67 1.79 4.00
N GLY A 17 4.51 1.93 4.64
CA GLY A 17 3.26 1.32 4.20
C GLY A 17 2.89 1.68 2.76
N SER A 18 3.06 2.95 2.38
CA SER A 18 2.67 3.48 1.06
C SER A 18 3.53 2.98 -0.11
N ILE A 19 4.74 2.51 0.17
CA ILE A 19 5.70 2.06 -0.84
C ILE A 19 5.81 0.52 -0.88
N LEU A 20 5.21 -0.19 0.08
CA LEU A 20 5.16 -1.65 0.12
C LEU A 20 4.46 -2.27 -1.11
N PRO A 21 3.33 -1.74 -1.64
CA PRO A 21 2.65 -2.37 -2.77
C PRO A 21 3.56 -2.55 -4.00
N ASP A 22 4.40 -1.54 -4.26
CA ASP A 22 5.31 -1.45 -5.41
C ASP A 22 6.58 -2.34 -5.27
N LEU A 23 6.74 -3.09 -4.17
CA LEU A 23 7.84 -4.06 -3.98
C LEU A 23 7.90 -5.12 -5.08
N ASP A 24 6.78 -5.41 -5.73
CA ASP A 24 6.66 -6.44 -6.77
C ASP A 24 7.18 -5.97 -8.14
N HIS A 25 7.50 -4.68 -8.30
CA HIS A 25 7.91 -4.15 -9.60
C HIS A 25 9.40 -3.79 -9.65
N PRO A 26 10.24 -4.49 -10.44
CA PRO A 26 11.66 -4.16 -10.62
C PRO A 26 11.90 -2.81 -11.30
N GLY A 27 10.85 -2.09 -11.72
CA GLY A 27 10.91 -0.71 -12.19
C GLY A 27 10.66 0.36 -11.11
N SER A 28 10.10 0.00 -9.95
CA SER A 28 9.77 0.94 -8.86
C SER A 28 11.01 1.32 -8.03
N THR A 29 10.91 2.40 -7.26
CA THR A 29 12.01 2.90 -6.41
C THR A 29 12.54 1.83 -5.45
N ILE A 30 11.65 0.97 -4.93
CA ILE A 30 12.01 -0.10 -3.99
C ILE A 30 12.27 -1.41 -4.70
N GLY A 31 11.44 -1.81 -5.66
CA GLY A 31 11.64 -3.07 -6.36
C GLY A 31 12.99 -3.11 -7.10
N LYS A 32 13.45 -1.97 -7.65
CA LYS A 32 14.82 -1.83 -8.19
C LYS A 32 15.93 -2.10 -7.18
N ARG A 33 15.70 -1.81 -5.90
CA ARG A 33 16.68 -2.03 -4.81
C ARG A 33 16.62 -3.45 -4.26
N LEU A 34 15.47 -4.09 -4.38
CA LEU A 34 15.19 -5.43 -3.85
C LEU A 34 14.82 -6.40 -4.97
N LEU A 35 15.69 -6.50 -5.98
CA LEU A 35 15.45 -7.33 -7.17
C LEU A 35 15.22 -8.81 -6.83
N PHE A 36 15.83 -9.29 -5.75
CA PHE A 36 15.65 -10.66 -5.25
C PHE A 36 14.24 -10.92 -4.69
N ILE A 37 13.45 -9.87 -4.39
CA ILE A 37 12.04 -9.96 -4.03
C ILE A 37 11.16 -9.65 -5.25
N SER A 38 11.45 -8.56 -5.95
CA SER A 38 10.58 -8.08 -7.04
C SER A 38 10.54 -9.03 -8.24
N ILE A 39 11.66 -9.68 -8.59
CA ILE A 39 11.72 -10.60 -9.74
C ILE A 39 10.90 -11.87 -9.47
N PRO A 40 11.08 -12.60 -8.34
CA PRO A 40 10.24 -13.76 -8.03
C PRO A 40 8.75 -13.40 -7.90
N LEU A 41 8.42 -12.29 -7.21
CA LEU A 41 7.03 -11.86 -7.06
C LEU A 41 6.38 -11.54 -8.41
N GLY A 42 7.05 -10.75 -9.26
CA GLY A 42 6.55 -10.42 -10.59
C GLY A 42 6.45 -11.64 -11.50
N GLY A 43 7.38 -12.60 -11.40
CA GLY A 43 7.35 -13.83 -12.19
C GLY A 43 6.26 -14.82 -11.76
N LEU A 44 5.98 -14.93 -10.45
CA LEU A 44 4.97 -15.85 -9.92
C LEU A 44 3.55 -15.31 -10.05
N PHE A 45 3.35 -14.02 -9.78
CA PHE A 45 2.00 -13.44 -9.67
C PHE A 45 1.63 -12.49 -10.80
N GLY A 46 2.61 -12.02 -11.58
CA GLY A 46 2.44 -10.97 -12.58
C GLY A 46 2.64 -9.57 -12.01
N HIS A 47 2.66 -8.57 -12.89
CA HIS A 47 2.94 -7.18 -12.52
C HIS A 47 1.75 -6.48 -11.83
N ARG A 48 1.96 -5.96 -10.61
CA ARG A 48 0.97 -5.23 -9.81
C ARG A 48 -0.29 -6.06 -9.56
N GLN A 49 -0.08 -7.23 -8.97
CA GLN A 49 -1.10 -8.27 -8.79
C GLN A 49 -1.38 -8.52 -7.31
N ILE A 50 -0.76 -9.53 -6.68
CA ILE A 50 -1.05 -9.90 -5.29
C ILE A 50 -0.81 -8.77 -4.29
N THR A 51 0.23 -7.94 -4.48
CA THR A 51 0.48 -6.77 -3.64
C THR A 51 -0.57 -5.67 -3.85
N HIS A 52 -1.23 -5.63 -4.99
CA HIS A 52 -2.29 -4.66 -5.27
C HIS A 52 -3.69 -5.26 -5.07
N SER A 53 -3.81 -6.23 -4.16
CA SER A 53 -5.06 -6.94 -3.89
C SER A 53 -5.50 -6.78 -2.44
N ILE A 54 -6.56 -7.48 -2.03
CA ILE A 54 -7.01 -7.53 -0.64
C ILE A 54 -6.10 -8.38 0.27
N TRP A 55 -5.26 -9.27 -0.29
CA TRP A 55 -4.45 -10.23 0.48
C TRP A 55 -3.52 -9.58 1.52
N PRO A 56 -2.80 -8.49 1.23
CA PRO A 56 -2.00 -7.76 2.22
C PRO A 56 -2.80 -7.34 3.47
N PHE A 57 -4.06 -6.92 3.29
CA PHE A 57 -4.93 -6.57 4.41
C PHE A 57 -5.33 -7.80 5.22
N VAL A 58 -5.70 -8.89 4.54
CA VAL A 58 -6.04 -10.17 5.19
C VAL A 58 -4.86 -10.70 6.01
N ILE A 59 -3.66 -10.71 5.44
CA ILE A 59 -2.43 -11.15 6.11
C ILE A 59 -2.13 -10.26 7.32
N THR A 60 -2.26 -8.94 7.17
CA THR A 60 -1.98 -8.01 8.27
C THR A 60 -2.97 -8.22 9.42
N LEU A 61 -4.27 -8.37 9.14
CA LEU A 61 -5.28 -8.67 10.16
C LEU A 61 -5.01 -10.01 10.86
N TRP A 62 -4.58 -11.03 10.11
CA TRP A 62 -4.19 -12.31 10.68
C TRP A 62 -2.99 -12.18 11.62
N ILE A 63 -1.95 -11.44 11.24
CA ILE A 63 -0.79 -11.16 12.10
C ILE A 63 -1.21 -10.40 13.37
N MET A 64 -2.10 -9.41 13.25
CA MET A 64 -2.63 -8.66 14.41
C MET A 64 -3.41 -9.57 15.35
N SER A 65 -4.13 -10.57 14.84
CA SER A 65 -4.90 -11.52 15.67
C SER A 65 -4.02 -12.45 16.51
N GLY A 66 -2.75 -12.60 16.15
CA GLY A 66 -1.77 -13.42 16.86
C GLY A 66 -0.86 -12.64 17.83
N ASP A 67 -1.15 -11.35 18.08
CA ASP A 67 -0.29 -10.44 18.85
C ASP A 67 1.17 -10.36 18.32
N MET A 68 1.36 -10.61 17.02
CA MET A 68 2.67 -10.64 16.37
C MET A 68 3.05 -9.25 15.83
N GLY A 69 3.25 -8.28 16.71
CA GLY A 69 3.76 -6.95 16.35
C GLY A 69 3.07 -5.80 17.06
N SER A 70 3.54 -4.58 16.78
CA SER A 70 2.93 -3.37 17.34
C SER A 70 1.70 -3.00 16.52
N ILE A 71 0.51 -3.23 17.11
CA ILE A 71 -0.79 -2.86 16.52
C ILE A 71 -0.80 -1.42 15.98
N PRO A 72 -0.32 -0.40 16.73
CA PRO A 72 -0.19 0.97 16.22
C PRO A 72 0.62 1.10 14.94
N VAL A 73 1.80 0.45 14.88
CA VAL A 73 2.70 0.53 13.72
C VAL A 73 2.10 -0.17 12.52
N MET A 74 1.51 -1.35 12.72
CA MET A 74 0.83 -2.09 11.66
C MET A 74 -0.34 -1.30 11.09
N PHE A 75 -1.13 -0.66 11.94
CA PHE A 75 -2.23 0.20 11.51
C PHE A 75 -1.73 1.40 10.70
N ALA A 76 -0.66 2.07 11.15
CA ALA A 76 -0.02 3.15 10.39
C ALA A 76 0.48 2.68 9.01
N CYS A 77 1.11 1.50 8.94
CA CYS A 77 1.50 0.89 7.67
C CYS A 77 0.28 0.60 6.78
N MET A 78 -0.84 0.10 7.33
CA MET A 78 -2.06 -0.16 6.57
C MET A 78 -2.69 1.10 6.00
N ILE A 79 -2.64 2.23 6.72
CA ILE A 79 -3.07 3.53 6.19
C ILE A 79 -2.23 3.92 4.97
N GLY A 80 -0.91 3.82 5.09
CA GLY A 80 0.01 4.06 3.97
C GLY A 80 -0.32 3.16 2.78
N TYR A 81 -0.47 1.86 3.02
CA TYR A 81 -0.80 0.87 2.00
C TYR A 81 -2.12 1.18 1.29
N ALA A 82 -3.15 1.50 2.07
CA ALA A 82 -4.47 1.85 1.56
C ALA A 82 -4.42 3.12 0.71
N SER A 83 -3.64 4.13 1.12
CA SER A 83 -3.50 5.37 0.34
C SER A 83 -2.94 5.11 -1.06
N HIS A 84 -1.98 4.19 -1.20
CA HIS A 84 -1.43 3.78 -2.49
C HIS A 84 -2.48 3.08 -3.35
N LEU A 85 -3.23 2.11 -2.79
CA LEU A 85 -4.30 1.44 -3.55
C LEU A 85 -5.44 2.37 -3.92
N ILE A 86 -5.78 3.34 -3.07
CA ILE A 86 -6.79 4.36 -3.39
C ILE A 86 -6.30 5.23 -4.54
N ALA A 87 -5.03 5.64 -4.51
CA ALA A 87 -4.41 6.38 -5.61
C ALA A 87 -4.48 5.58 -6.93
N ASP A 88 -4.14 4.29 -6.91
CA ASP A 88 -4.25 3.42 -8.08
C ASP A 88 -5.70 3.15 -8.51
N PHE A 89 -6.65 3.15 -7.58
CA PHE A 89 -8.07 2.95 -7.89
C PHE A 89 -8.65 4.16 -8.61
N VAL A 90 -8.22 5.38 -8.26
CA VAL A 90 -8.64 6.59 -8.95
C VAL A 90 -7.85 6.83 -10.24
N SER A 91 -6.70 6.19 -10.41
CA SER A 91 -5.89 6.29 -11.62
C SER A 91 -6.50 5.52 -12.79
N ASP A 92 -5.94 5.74 -13.98
CA ASP A 92 -6.30 5.05 -15.22
C ASP A 92 -5.94 3.55 -15.21
N GLY A 93 -4.97 3.16 -14.37
CA GLY A 93 -4.51 1.78 -14.23
C GLY A 93 -5.47 0.86 -13.46
N GLY A 94 -6.15 1.38 -12.43
CA GLY A 94 -7.02 0.59 -11.55
C GLY A 94 -6.29 -0.50 -10.76
N VAL A 95 -7.01 -1.17 -9.87
CA VAL A 95 -6.45 -2.11 -8.88
C VAL A 95 -7.10 -3.50 -9.01
N PRO A 96 -6.34 -4.61 -9.03
CA PRO A 96 -6.89 -5.97 -9.01
C PRO A 96 -7.28 -6.41 -7.58
N LEU A 97 -8.23 -5.71 -6.95
CA LEU A 97 -8.63 -5.95 -5.56
C LEU A 97 -9.01 -7.42 -5.28
N PHE A 98 -9.61 -8.09 -6.27
CA PHE A 98 -10.09 -9.47 -6.18
C PHE A 98 -9.14 -10.50 -6.82
N TRP A 99 -7.84 -10.19 -6.92
CA TRP A 99 -6.82 -11.16 -7.33
C TRP A 99 -6.99 -12.48 -6.54
N PRO A 100 -7.02 -13.67 -7.18
CA PRO A 100 -6.44 -13.98 -8.50
C PRO A 100 -7.30 -13.64 -9.72
N SER A 101 -8.52 -13.13 -9.53
CA SER A 101 -9.27 -12.57 -10.65
C SER A 101 -8.51 -11.37 -11.21
N GLN A 102 -8.15 -11.42 -12.50
CA GLN A 102 -7.38 -10.36 -13.17
C GLN A 102 -8.20 -9.09 -13.45
N LYS A 103 -9.45 -9.03 -12.98
CA LYS A 103 -10.33 -7.88 -13.16
C LYS A 103 -9.84 -6.71 -12.31
N ARG A 104 -9.52 -5.61 -12.97
CA ARG A 104 -9.16 -4.35 -12.32
C ARG A 104 -10.39 -3.49 -12.09
N VAL A 105 -10.49 -2.91 -10.91
CA VAL A 105 -11.55 -1.96 -10.55
C VAL A 105 -10.93 -0.58 -10.36
N GLY A 106 -11.63 0.46 -10.80
CA GLY A 106 -11.17 1.84 -10.70
C GLY A 106 -12.12 2.82 -11.37
N ILE A 107 -12.04 4.09 -10.97
CA ILE A 107 -12.91 5.17 -11.46
C ILE A 107 -12.24 6.09 -12.48
N LYS A 108 -10.93 5.91 -12.75
CA LYS A 108 -10.17 6.57 -13.84
C LYS A 108 -10.35 8.09 -13.90
N LEU A 109 -10.21 8.76 -12.76
CA LEU A 109 -10.33 10.22 -12.64
C LEU A 109 -9.04 10.95 -13.00
N CYS A 110 -7.89 10.28 -12.91
CA CYS A 110 -6.59 10.86 -13.20
C CYS A 110 -5.66 9.86 -13.87
N SER A 111 -4.57 10.36 -14.47
CA SER A 111 -3.48 9.50 -14.94
C SER A 111 -2.56 9.10 -13.80
N SER A 112 -2.05 7.87 -13.84
CA SER A 112 -1.02 7.44 -12.89
C SER A 112 0.25 8.28 -13.01
N GLY A 113 0.90 8.57 -11.89
CA GLY A 113 2.02 9.51 -11.76
C GLY A 113 1.62 10.99 -11.77
N GLY A 114 0.33 11.30 -11.79
CA GLY A 114 -0.19 12.67 -11.76
C GLY A 114 -0.23 13.29 -10.36
N VAL A 115 -0.57 14.59 -10.29
CA VAL A 115 -0.61 15.36 -9.02
C VAL A 115 -1.69 14.90 -8.03
N VAL A 116 -2.65 14.09 -8.47
CA VAL A 116 -3.72 13.57 -7.61
C VAL A 116 -3.22 12.51 -6.63
N GLU A 117 -2.24 11.69 -7.04
CA GLU A 117 -1.64 10.64 -6.19
C GLU A 117 -1.00 11.22 -4.91
N PRO A 118 -0.08 12.21 -4.96
CA PRO A 118 0.47 12.81 -3.75
C PRO A 118 -0.58 13.55 -2.92
N LEU A 119 -1.63 14.10 -3.55
CA LEU A 119 -2.73 14.79 -2.86
C LEU A 119 -3.54 13.82 -1.99
N ILE A 120 -3.84 12.62 -2.52
CA ILE A 120 -4.48 11.54 -1.76
C ILE A 120 -3.59 11.12 -0.59
N ALA A 121 -2.31 10.87 -0.84
CA ALA A 121 -1.36 10.47 0.20
C ALA A 121 -1.27 11.50 1.34
N ILE A 122 -1.16 12.80 1.02
CA ILE A 122 -1.13 13.88 2.01
C ILE A 122 -2.44 13.96 2.77
N SER A 123 -3.59 13.84 2.09
CA SER A 123 -4.89 13.88 2.75
C SER A 123 -5.08 12.75 3.77
N MET A 124 -4.65 11.52 3.42
CA MET A 124 -4.72 10.38 4.33
C MET A 124 -3.74 10.51 5.50
N LEU A 125 -2.55 11.07 5.27
CA LEU A 125 -1.59 11.37 6.33
C LEU A 125 -2.15 12.38 7.33
N VAL A 126 -2.76 13.47 6.85
CA VAL A 126 -3.39 14.48 7.71
C VAL A 126 -4.52 13.86 8.53
N LEU A 127 -5.38 13.04 7.91
CA LEU A 127 -6.44 12.33 8.62
C LEU A 127 -5.87 11.40 9.71
N ALA A 128 -4.79 10.68 9.42
CA ALA A 128 -4.14 9.78 10.39
C ALA A 128 -3.45 10.50 11.56
N ILE A 129 -3.16 11.80 11.43
CA ILE A 129 -2.59 12.62 12.50
C ILE A 129 -3.69 13.24 13.36
N ILE A 130 -4.84 13.57 12.76
CA ILE A 130 -5.97 14.24 13.42
C ILE A 130 -6.83 13.26 14.22
N PHE A 131 -6.96 12.00 13.76
CA PHE A 131 -7.86 10.98 14.32
C PHE A 131 -7.10 9.77 14.87
#